data_AF-A0A0A5G400-F1
#
_entry.id   AF-A0A0A5G400-F1
#
_cell.length_a   1.000
_cell.length_b   1.000
_cell.length_c   1.000
_cell.angle_alpha   90.00
_cell.angle_beta   90.00
_cell.angle_gamma   90.00
#
_symmetry.space_group_name_H-M   'P 1'
#
loop_
_entity.id
_entity.type
_entity.pdbx_description
1 polymer ?
#
loop_
_entity_poly.entity_id
_entity_poly.type
_entity_poly.pdbx_seq_one_letter_code
_entity_poly.pdbx_strand_id
1 'polypeptide(L)'
;MLAWKGLWKKEWRLSISFHVFVFMLETIILGLSYWRLYQYDEGIMLGIVILLIGAHIWYLPGCLLYSLNKEARLLHVFLHSPRSIHMLMSTKLLNALLFMFVSLSILSTIGVMLFLNVFNGEISVSQLATIISFSGIHLVGASLYFSTFIFFLWTLHHYLKSYVGKWSLLIVIGTFIGAPILYGWFGMQPLYEMMTQWGAISIDLQSYVQTFQLGGLSAEFATGDVPVVYVGYYVIDFVIFLMLYVIATYLLDRKVEV
;
A
#
# COMPACT_ATOMS: atom_id res chain seq x y z
N MET A 1 21.66 -5.80 -18.75
CA MET A 1 21.20 -6.87 -17.83
C MET A 1 22.08 -7.01 -16.58
N LEU A 2 23.42 -7.08 -16.69
CA LEU A 2 24.33 -7.20 -15.52
C LEU A 2 24.19 -6.06 -14.50
N ALA A 3 24.00 -4.82 -14.97
CA ALA A 3 23.81 -3.65 -14.12
C ALA A 3 22.55 -3.71 -13.24
N TRP A 4 21.42 -4.09 -13.83
CA TRP A 4 20.14 -4.19 -13.13
C TRP A 4 20.17 -5.33 -12.09
N LYS A 5 20.78 -6.47 -12.43
CA LYS A 5 21.01 -7.58 -11.49
C LYS A 5 21.86 -7.14 -10.28
N GLY A 6 22.87 -6.30 -10.50
CA GLY A 6 23.70 -5.72 -9.44
C GLY A 6 22.89 -4.82 -8.49
N LEU A 7 22.05 -3.95 -9.05
CA LEU A 7 21.16 -3.08 -8.29
C LEU A 7 20.15 -3.89 -7.48
N TRP A 8 19.53 -4.91 -8.08
CA TRP A 8 18.60 -5.80 -7.39
C TRP A 8 19.24 -6.50 -6.20
N LYS A 9 20.43 -7.08 -6.39
CA LYS A 9 21.17 -7.76 -5.31
C LYS A 9 21.59 -6.80 -4.19
N LYS A 10 21.92 -5.55 -4.53
CA LYS A 10 22.17 -4.50 -3.53
C LYS A 10 20.91 -4.24 -2.72
N GLU A 11 19.79 -3.97 -3.40
CA GLU A 11 18.52 -3.63 -2.77
C GLU A 11 17.99 -4.75 -1.89
N TRP A 12 18.02 -5.98 -2.38
CA TRP A 12 17.67 -7.17 -1.60
C TRP A 12 18.42 -7.23 -0.27
N ARG A 13 19.75 -7.07 -0.29
CA ARG A 13 20.57 -7.12 0.94
C ARG A 13 20.28 -5.93 1.86
N LEU A 14 19.88 -4.80 1.31
CA LEU A 14 19.57 -3.60 2.09
C LEU A 14 18.23 -3.78 2.83
N SER A 15 17.23 -4.35 2.16
CA SER A 15 15.85 -4.45 2.62
C SER A 15 15.52 -5.78 3.32
N ILE A 16 16.36 -6.82 3.20
CA ILE A 16 16.05 -8.16 3.75
C ILE A 16 15.72 -8.12 5.24
N SER A 17 16.40 -7.28 6.02
CA SER A 17 16.12 -7.13 7.45
C SER A 17 14.72 -6.57 7.72
N PHE A 18 14.22 -5.67 6.87
CA PHE A 18 12.85 -5.17 6.96
C PHE A 18 11.85 -6.30 6.66
N HIS A 19 12.07 -7.02 5.56
CA HIS A 19 11.18 -8.12 5.15
C HIS A 19 11.12 -9.21 6.21
N VAL A 20 12.27 -9.65 6.72
CA VAL A 20 12.35 -10.64 7.81
C VAL A 20 11.64 -10.15 9.07
N PHE A 21 11.80 -8.87 9.43
CA PHE A 21 11.11 -8.29 10.58
C PHE A 21 9.59 -8.31 10.41
N VAL A 22 9.07 -7.91 9.25
CA VAL A 22 7.63 -7.93 8.95
C VAL A 22 7.08 -9.35 8.99
N PHE A 23 7.74 -10.30 8.31
CA PHE A 23 7.31 -11.71 8.35
C PHE A 23 7.34 -12.31 9.75
N MET A 24 8.36 -12.00 10.55
CA MET A 24 8.45 -12.44 11.93
C MET A 24 7.29 -11.88 12.76
N LEU A 25 6.97 -10.59 12.59
CA LEU A 25 5.87 -9.93 13.28
C LEU A 25 4.52 -10.55 12.90
N GLU A 26 4.26 -10.76 11.61
CA GLU A 26 3.05 -11.43 11.13
C GLU A 26 2.93 -12.85 11.68
N THR A 27 4.02 -13.62 11.67
CA THR A 27 4.05 -14.99 12.19
C THR A 27 3.78 -15.02 13.70
N ILE A 28 4.34 -14.08 14.45
CA ILE A 28 4.10 -13.96 15.90
C ILE A 28 2.63 -13.61 16.17
N ILE A 29 2.07 -12.63 15.45
CA ILE A 29 0.66 -12.25 15.61
C ILE A 29 -0.25 -13.43 15.30
N LEU A 30 -0.03 -14.11 14.17
CA LEU A 30 -0.82 -15.29 13.80
C LEU A 30 -0.66 -16.43 14.81
N GLY A 31 0.56 -16.71 15.27
CA GLY A 31 0.84 -17.76 16.23
C GLY A 31 0.19 -17.52 17.60
N LEU A 32 0.28 -16.30 18.12
CA LEU A 32 -0.37 -15.92 19.38
C LEU A 32 -1.89 -15.93 19.25
N SER A 33 -2.42 -15.46 18.12
CA SER A 33 -3.86 -15.46 17.84
C SER A 33 -4.40 -16.88 17.72
N TYR A 34 -3.69 -17.75 17.03
CA TYR A 34 -4.05 -19.17 16.94
C TYR A 34 -4.01 -19.85 18.31
N TRP A 35 -2.95 -19.61 19.11
CA TRP A 35 -2.82 -20.21 20.44
C TRP A 35 -3.94 -19.80 21.39
N ARG A 36 -4.35 -18.52 21.35
CA ARG A 36 -5.29 -17.97 22.34
C ARG A 36 -6.74 -17.89 21.88
N LEU A 37 -7.01 -17.67 20.61
CA LEU A 37 -8.32 -17.25 20.11
C LEU A 37 -9.00 -18.31 19.23
N TYR A 38 -8.22 -19.10 18.48
CA TYR A 38 -8.78 -20.10 17.57
C TYR A 38 -9.63 -21.15 18.28
N GLN A 39 -9.30 -21.50 19.53
CA GLN A 39 -10.07 -22.45 20.34
C GLN A 39 -11.45 -21.92 20.76
N TYR A 40 -11.68 -20.61 20.68
CA TYR A 40 -12.90 -19.96 21.13
C TYR A 40 -13.80 -19.52 19.97
N ASP A 41 -13.23 -18.97 18.90
CA ASP A 41 -13.99 -18.48 17.75
C ASP A 41 -13.10 -18.36 16.48
N GLU A 42 -13.42 -19.13 15.44
CA GLU A 42 -12.72 -19.07 14.15
C GLU A 42 -12.93 -17.73 13.43
N GLY A 43 -14.05 -17.05 13.67
CA GLY A 43 -14.35 -15.74 13.11
C GLY A 43 -13.39 -14.66 13.61
N ILE A 44 -12.99 -14.71 14.89
CA ILE A 44 -12.00 -13.76 15.43
C ILE A 44 -10.65 -13.93 14.72
N MET A 45 -10.25 -15.18 14.45
CA MET A 45 -9.02 -15.47 13.71
C MET A 45 -9.11 -14.93 12.27
N LEU A 46 -10.26 -15.10 11.60
CA LEU A 46 -10.50 -14.52 10.28
C LEU A 46 -10.37 -12.99 10.29
N GLY A 47 -10.95 -12.32 11.29
CA GLY A 47 -10.83 -10.86 11.46
C GLY A 47 -9.38 -10.38 11.60
N ILE A 48 -8.54 -11.13 12.33
CA ILE A 48 -7.12 -10.83 12.49
C ILE A 48 -6.37 -10.99 11.15
N VAL A 49 -6.67 -12.03 10.38
CA VAL A 49 -6.08 -12.21 9.04
C VAL A 49 -6.48 -11.08 8.10
N ILE A 50 -7.76 -10.68 8.10
CA ILE A 50 -8.24 -9.54 7.31
C ILE A 50 -7.51 -8.25 7.71
N LEU A 51 -7.31 -8.02 9.01
CA LEU A 51 -6.56 -6.87 9.51
C LEU A 51 -5.10 -6.89 9.03
N LEU A 52 -4.43 -8.04 9.08
CA LEU A 52 -3.07 -8.20 8.59
C LEU A 52 -2.98 -7.95 7.08
N ILE A 53 -3.93 -8.48 6.29
CA ILE A 53 -4.05 -8.18 4.86
C ILE A 53 -4.22 -6.67 4.66
N GLY A 54 -5.12 -6.01 5.38
CA GLY A 54 -5.31 -4.56 5.31
C GLY A 54 -4.05 -3.76 5.68
N ALA A 55 -3.27 -4.22 6.64
CA ALA A 55 -2.01 -3.59 7.04
C ALA A 55 -0.95 -3.58 5.93
N HIS A 56 -1.08 -4.41 4.88
CA HIS A 56 -0.17 -4.41 3.74
C HIS A 56 -0.21 -3.13 2.91
N ILE A 57 -1.22 -2.27 3.09
CA ILE A 57 -1.20 -0.90 2.55
C ILE A 57 0.13 -0.20 2.93
N TRP A 58 0.64 -0.44 4.14
CA TRP A 58 1.88 0.16 4.66
C TRP A 58 3.16 -0.60 4.30
N TYR A 59 3.07 -1.75 3.62
CA TYR A 59 4.22 -2.59 3.31
C TYR A 59 5.24 -1.88 2.39
N LEU A 60 4.80 -1.44 1.20
CA LEU A 60 5.70 -0.75 0.27
C LEU A 60 6.18 0.60 0.81
N PRO A 61 5.32 1.48 1.40
CA PRO A 61 5.78 2.74 1.95
C PRO A 61 6.83 2.54 3.05
N GLY A 62 6.60 1.57 3.94
CA GLY A 62 7.53 1.22 5.01
C GLY A 62 8.86 0.69 4.49
N CYS A 63 8.83 -0.24 3.52
CA CYS A 63 10.04 -0.79 2.91
C CYS A 63 10.84 0.29 2.18
N LEU A 64 10.16 1.14 1.42
CA LEU A 64 10.77 2.22 0.66
C LEU A 64 11.44 3.23 1.60
N LEU A 65 10.72 3.67 2.63
CA LEU A 65 11.26 4.59 3.63
C LEU A 65 12.47 4.00 4.38
N TYR A 66 12.40 2.72 4.75
CA TYR A 66 13.50 1.99 5.37
C TYR A 66 14.75 1.97 4.47
N SER A 67 14.55 1.61 3.21
CA SER A 67 15.61 1.55 2.20
C SER A 67 16.25 2.92 1.95
N LEU A 68 15.42 3.95 1.71
CA LEU A 68 15.87 5.32 1.48
C LEU A 68 16.63 5.88 2.69
N ASN A 69 16.15 5.67 3.91
CA ASN A 69 16.82 6.16 5.11
C ASN A 69 18.19 5.52 5.37
N LYS A 70 18.39 4.25 4.97
CA LYS A 70 19.72 3.63 5.02
C LYS A 70 20.68 4.28 4.02
N GLU A 71 20.20 4.61 2.84
CA GLU A 71 21.00 5.27 1.79
C GLU A 71 21.21 6.76 2.04
N ALA A 72 20.29 7.43 2.74
CA ALA A 72 20.36 8.84 3.12
C ALA A 72 21.64 9.19 3.89
N ARG A 73 22.21 8.23 4.62
CA ARG A 73 23.48 8.40 5.36
C ARG A 73 24.67 8.60 4.42
N LEU A 74 24.57 8.10 3.19
CA LEU A 74 25.56 8.21 2.13
C LEU A 74 24.94 8.88 0.90
N LEU A 75 24.13 9.92 1.11
CA LEU A 75 23.37 10.58 0.06
C LEU A 75 24.27 11.10 -1.07
N HIS A 76 25.48 11.57 -0.75
CA HIS A 76 26.47 11.99 -1.76
C HIS A 76 26.86 10.85 -2.72
N VAL A 77 27.03 9.62 -2.22
CA VAL A 77 27.31 8.43 -3.07
C VAL A 77 26.08 8.04 -3.88
N PHE A 78 24.89 8.23 -3.30
CA PHE A 78 23.62 7.94 -3.96
C PHE A 78 23.37 8.87 -5.15
N LEU A 79 23.60 10.18 -4.97
CA LEU A 79 23.41 11.20 -6.00
C LEU A 79 24.44 11.07 -7.13
N HIS A 80 25.70 10.78 -6.80
CA HIS A 80 26.75 10.54 -7.81
C HIS A 80 26.71 9.14 -8.44
N SER A 81 25.59 8.42 -8.32
CA SER A 81 25.43 7.14 -9.00
C SER A 81 25.37 7.37 -10.52
N PRO A 82 26.10 6.59 -11.35
CA PRO A 82 26.00 6.69 -12.82
C PRO A 82 24.66 6.14 -13.36
N ARG A 83 23.68 5.88 -12.49
CA ARG A 83 22.38 5.28 -12.81
C ARG A 83 21.31 6.31 -12.55
N SER A 84 20.33 6.37 -13.45
CA SER A 84 19.19 7.27 -13.26
C SER A 84 18.42 6.94 -11.98
N ILE A 85 17.88 7.97 -11.33
CA ILE A 85 17.02 7.84 -10.15
C ILE A 85 15.82 6.93 -10.45
N HIS A 86 15.28 6.96 -11.68
CA HIS A 86 14.21 6.07 -12.11
C HIS A 86 14.59 4.58 -12.01
N MET A 87 15.81 4.22 -12.40
CA MET A 87 16.30 2.84 -12.30
C MET A 87 16.51 2.41 -10.84
N LEU A 88 16.98 3.33 -9.99
CA LEU A 88 17.14 3.08 -8.55
C LEU A 88 15.77 2.87 -7.87
N MET A 89 14.82 3.78 -8.12
CA MET A 89 13.48 3.72 -7.53
C MET A 89 12.66 2.53 -8.01
N SER A 90 12.72 2.20 -9.30
CA SER A 90 12.03 1.00 -9.83
C SER A 90 12.57 -0.29 -9.20
N THR A 91 13.88 -0.38 -8.95
CA THR A 91 14.47 -1.54 -8.28
C THR A 91 13.96 -1.68 -6.83
N LYS A 92 13.84 -0.56 -6.10
CA LYS A 92 13.26 -0.53 -4.74
C LYS A 92 11.81 -0.99 -4.72
N LEU A 93 10.98 -0.40 -5.59
CA LEU A 93 9.56 -0.72 -5.68
C LEU A 93 9.33 -2.16 -6.09
N LEU A 94 10.02 -2.66 -7.12
CA LEU A 94 9.88 -4.05 -7.57
C LEU A 94 10.34 -5.05 -6.51
N ASN A 95 11.42 -4.76 -5.77
CA ASN A 95 11.87 -5.61 -4.68
C ASN A 95 10.83 -5.61 -3.53
N ALA A 96 10.30 -4.45 -3.14
CA ALA A 96 9.24 -4.39 -2.12
C ALA A 96 7.94 -5.10 -2.56
N LEU A 97 7.52 -4.91 -3.82
CA LEU A 97 6.37 -5.57 -4.42
C LEU A 97 6.51 -7.09 -4.38
N LEU A 98 7.68 -7.63 -4.77
CA LEU A 98 7.90 -9.08 -4.77
C LEU A 98 7.66 -9.69 -3.38
N PHE A 99 8.17 -9.07 -2.33
CA PHE A 99 7.97 -9.57 -0.97
C PHE A 99 6.56 -9.33 -0.44
N MET A 100 5.93 -8.21 -0.80
CA MET A 100 4.51 -7.96 -0.50
C MET A 100 3.64 -9.05 -1.11
N PHE A 101 3.87 -9.43 -2.39
CA PHE A 101 3.12 -10.51 -3.04
C PHE A 101 3.33 -11.86 -2.36
N VAL A 102 4.57 -12.18 -1.95
CA VAL A 102 4.84 -13.41 -1.20
C VAL A 102 4.06 -13.41 0.13
N SER A 103 4.12 -12.31 0.89
CA SER A 103 3.39 -12.20 2.17
C SER A 103 1.88 -12.30 2.00
N LEU A 104 1.33 -11.51 1.07
CA LEU A 104 -0.10 -11.53 0.76
C LEU A 104 -0.58 -12.88 0.28
N SER A 105 0.21 -13.61 -0.49
CA SER A 105 -0.17 -14.95 -0.96
C SER A 105 -0.31 -15.93 0.21
N ILE A 106 0.59 -15.86 1.19
CA ILE A 106 0.54 -16.68 2.41
C ILE A 106 -0.70 -16.32 3.23
N LEU A 107 -0.91 -15.03 3.52
CA LEU A 107 -2.06 -14.57 4.30
C LEU A 107 -3.39 -14.81 3.61
N SER A 108 -3.46 -14.63 2.29
CA SER A 108 -4.67 -14.88 1.51
C SER A 108 -5.02 -16.37 1.50
N THR A 109 -4.01 -17.26 1.44
CA THR A 109 -4.23 -18.71 1.54
C THR A 109 -4.83 -19.09 2.90
N ILE A 110 -4.28 -18.55 3.99
CA ILE A 110 -4.81 -18.75 5.35
C ILE A 110 -6.22 -18.17 5.46
N GLY A 111 -6.42 -16.96 4.94
CA GLY A 111 -7.72 -16.28 4.93
C GLY A 111 -8.80 -17.07 4.20
N VAL A 112 -8.49 -17.63 3.03
CA VAL A 112 -9.41 -18.51 2.29
C VAL A 112 -9.78 -19.75 3.09
N MET A 113 -8.80 -20.41 3.72
CA MET A 113 -9.05 -21.61 4.53
C MET A 113 -10.00 -21.30 5.70
N LEU A 114 -9.73 -20.22 6.44
CA LEU A 114 -10.58 -19.79 7.56
C LEU A 114 -11.97 -19.35 7.09
N PHE A 115 -12.04 -18.63 5.97
CA PHE A 115 -13.31 -18.17 5.42
C PHE A 115 -14.23 -19.32 5.04
N LEU A 116 -13.69 -20.35 4.37
CA LEU A 116 -14.48 -21.53 3.98
C LEU A 116 -15.00 -22.31 5.20
N ASN A 117 -14.24 -22.36 6.30
CA ASN A 117 -14.68 -23.00 7.53
C ASN A 117 -15.77 -22.17 8.24
N VAL A 118 -15.57 -20.86 8.38
CA VAL A 118 -16.52 -19.97 9.09
C VAL A 118 -17.87 -19.90 8.39
N PHE A 119 -17.88 -19.83 7.05
CA PHE A 119 -19.10 -19.65 6.26
C PHE A 119 -19.68 -20.95 5.69
N ASN A 120 -19.16 -22.12 6.06
CA ASN A 120 -19.67 -23.44 5.67
C ASN A 120 -20.03 -23.61 4.17
N GLY A 121 -19.34 -22.90 3.28
CA GLY A 121 -19.60 -22.95 1.84
C GLY A 121 -20.83 -22.17 1.34
N GLU A 122 -21.40 -21.27 2.15
CA GLU A 122 -22.47 -20.33 1.72
C GLU A 122 -22.04 -19.44 0.54
N ILE A 123 -20.73 -19.22 0.40
CA ILE A 123 -20.12 -18.46 -0.68
C ILE A 123 -19.31 -19.41 -1.56
N SER A 124 -19.56 -19.36 -2.87
CA SER A 124 -18.83 -20.17 -3.83
C SER A 124 -17.38 -19.72 -4.01
N VAL A 125 -16.51 -20.65 -4.40
CA VAL A 125 -15.08 -20.38 -4.62
C VAL A 125 -14.85 -19.30 -5.68
N SER A 126 -15.69 -19.23 -6.73
CA SER A 126 -15.63 -18.19 -7.76
C SER A 126 -15.95 -16.80 -7.20
N GLN A 127 -16.87 -16.72 -6.25
CA GLN A 127 -17.24 -15.47 -5.59
C GLN A 127 -16.09 -14.98 -4.70
N LEU A 128 -15.53 -15.89 -3.89
CA LEU A 128 -14.37 -15.58 -3.05
C LEU A 128 -13.15 -15.13 -3.88
N ALA A 129 -12.88 -15.80 -5.00
CA ALA A 129 -11.81 -15.41 -5.93
C ALA A 129 -12.01 -14.00 -6.50
N THR A 130 -13.26 -13.61 -6.78
CA THR A 130 -13.60 -12.26 -7.25
C THR A 130 -13.32 -11.22 -6.17
N ILE A 131 -13.77 -11.46 -4.93
CA ILE A 131 -13.53 -10.57 -3.79
C ILE A 131 -12.03 -10.39 -3.53
N ILE A 132 -11.27 -11.49 -3.48
CA ILE A 132 -9.81 -11.48 -3.24
C ILE A 132 -9.08 -10.75 -4.36
N SER A 133 -9.42 -11.01 -5.62
CA SER A 133 -8.77 -10.35 -6.76
C SER A 133 -9.05 -8.85 -6.75
N PHE A 134 -10.30 -8.47 -6.54
CA PHE A 134 -10.72 -7.07 -6.51
C PHE A 134 -10.06 -6.31 -5.35
N SER A 135 -10.18 -6.83 -4.12
CA SER A 135 -9.57 -6.23 -2.93
C SER A 135 -8.04 -6.20 -3.02
N GLY A 136 -7.41 -7.26 -3.54
CA GLY A 136 -5.97 -7.33 -3.75
C GLY A 136 -5.44 -6.27 -4.70
N ILE A 137 -6.13 -6.01 -5.82
CA ILE A 137 -5.77 -4.94 -6.76
C ILE A 137 -5.84 -3.57 -6.06
N HIS A 138 -6.89 -3.32 -5.28
CA HIS A 138 -7.05 -2.06 -4.54
C HIS A 138 -5.97 -1.89 -3.47
N LEU A 139 -5.67 -2.95 -2.75
CA LEU A 139 -4.66 -2.96 -1.69
C LEU A 139 -3.26 -2.65 -2.24
N VAL A 140 -2.89 -3.30 -3.35
CA VAL A 140 -1.61 -3.04 -4.04
C VAL A 140 -1.58 -1.63 -4.62
N GLY A 141 -2.66 -1.18 -5.25
CA GLY A 141 -2.80 0.18 -5.78
C GLY A 141 -2.65 1.25 -4.69
N ALA A 142 -3.35 1.08 -3.57
CA ALA A 142 -3.24 1.97 -2.41
C ALA A 142 -1.82 1.98 -1.85
N SER A 143 -1.18 0.81 -1.71
CA SER A 143 0.20 0.73 -1.22
C SER A 143 1.19 1.45 -2.14
N LEU A 144 1.03 1.33 -3.47
CA LEU A 144 1.83 2.07 -4.45
C LEU A 144 1.61 3.58 -4.39
N TYR A 145 0.35 4.01 -4.25
CA TYR A 145 -0.01 5.42 -4.09
C TYR A 145 0.66 6.02 -2.84
N PHE A 146 0.47 5.38 -1.68
CA PHE A 146 1.09 5.81 -0.43
C PHE A 146 2.63 5.78 -0.50
N SER A 147 3.22 4.82 -1.22
CA SER A 147 4.68 4.76 -1.37
C SER A 147 5.23 5.95 -2.11
N THR A 148 4.53 6.39 -3.15
CA THR A 148 4.92 7.55 -3.94
C THR A 148 4.71 8.84 -3.17
N PHE A 149 3.63 8.92 -2.39
CA PHE A 149 3.41 10.05 -1.49
C PHE A 149 4.49 10.13 -0.41
N ILE A 150 4.85 9.01 0.24
CA ILE A 150 5.95 8.96 1.21
C ILE A 150 7.30 9.29 0.55
N PHE A 151 7.55 8.81 -0.67
CA PHE A 151 8.74 9.19 -1.43
C PHE A 151 8.81 10.70 -1.67
N PHE A 152 7.71 11.31 -2.10
CA PHE A 152 7.61 12.75 -2.27
C PHE A 152 7.90 13.50 -0.96
N LEU A 153 7.28 13.10 0.15
CA LEU A 153 7.50 13.70 1.46
C LEU A 153 8.94 13.54 1.96
N TRP A 154 9.53 12.37 1.72
CA TRP A 154 10.92 12.09 2.05
C TRP A 154 11.88 12.98 1.25
N THR A 155 11.66 13.12 -0.06
CA THR A 155 12.48 14.03 -0.88
C THR A 155 12.26 15.48 -0.46
N LEU A 156 11.02 15.89 -0.20
CA LEU A 156 10.69 17.23 0.27
C LEU A 156 11.41 17.55 1.59
N HIS A 157 11.47 16.60 2.52
CA HIS A 157 12.23 16.73 3.75
C HIS A 157 13.70 17.05 3.48
N HIS A 158 14.36 16.24 2.65
CA HIS A 158 15.79 16.39 2.33
C HIS A 158 16.08 17.69 1.58
N TYR A 159 15.23 18.05 0.63
CA TYR A 159 15.31 19.34 -0.07
C TYR A 159 15.22 20.51 0.91
N LEU A 160 14.16 20.56 1.72
CA LEU A 160 13.92 21.67 2.65
C LEU A 160 14.95 21.73 3.79
N LYS A 161 15.55 20.60 4.17
CA LYS A 161 16.58 20.56 5.21
C LYS A 161 17.77 21.45 4.86
N SER A 162 18.10 21.63 3.59
CA SER A 162 19.16 22.55 3.14
C SER A 162 18.81 24.03 3.34
N TYR A 163 17.53 24.40 3.31
CA TYR A 163 17.07 25.80 3.42
C TYR A 163 16.65 26.19 4.83
N VAL A 164 15.90 25.32 5.53
CA VAL A 164 15.24 25.64 6.81
C VAL A 164 15.68 24.71 7.95
N GLY A 165 16.62 23.79 7.71
CA GLY A 165 17.18 22.91 8.73
C GLY A 165 16.13 22.01 9.39
N LYS A 166 16.04 22.04 10.72
CA LYS A 166 15.13 21.19 11.52
C LYS A 166 13.64 21.50 11.30
N TRP A 167 13.31 22.71 10.86
CA TRP A 167 11.93 23.13 10.58
C TRP A 167 11.32 22.42 9.36
N SER A 168 12.16 21.81 8.51
CA SER A 168 11.72 20.98 7.38
C SER A 168 10.74 19.90 7.80
N LEU A 169 10.89 19.33 9.01
CA LEU A 169 9.99 18.30 9.52
C LEU A 169 8.58 18.82 9.79
N LEU A 170 8.43 20.07 10.28
CA LEU A 170 7.10 20.66 10.46
C LEU A 170 6.39 20.90 9.13
N ILE A 171 7.13 21.32 8.10
CA ILE A 171 6.57 21.52 6.75
C ILE A 171 6.13 20.19 6.15
N VAL A 172 6.92 19.12 6.35
CA VAL A 172 6.57 17.77 5.88
C VAL A 172 5.34 17.24 6.61
N ILE A 173 5.22 17.42 7.93
CA ILE A 173 4.01 17.06 8.69
C ILE A 173 2.80 17.87 8.18
N GLY A 174 2.97 19.18 8.00
CA GLY A 174 1.92 20.05 7.45
C GLY A 174 1.47 19.59 6.06
N THR A 175 2.40 19.13 5.21
CA THR A 175 2.10 18.59 3.88
C THR A 175 1.41 17.23 3.97
N PHE A 176 1.84 16.36 4.90
CA PHE A 176 1.22 15.06 5.14
C PHE A 176 -0.25 15.18 5.56
N ILE A 177 -0.59 16.17 6.39
CA ILE A 177 -1.97 16.43 6.82
C ILE A 177 -2.74 17.24 5.77
N GLY A 178 -2.11 18.26 5.19
CA GLY A 178 -2.75 19.20 4.27
C GLY A 178 -3.08 18.58 2.91
N ALA A 179 -2.22 17.71 2.37
CA ALA A 179 -2.45 17.15 1.04
C ALA A 179 -3.71 16.26 0.96
N PRO A 180 -4.00 15.35 1.90
CA PRO A 180 -5.28 14.63 1.94
C PRO A 180 -6.49 15.54 2.08
N ILE A 181 -6.41 16.61 2.87
CA ILE A 181 -7.51 17.58 3.04
C ILE A 181 -7.76 18.32 1.72
N LEU A 182 -6.71 18.78 1.05
CA LEU A 182 -6.81 19.44 -0.25
C LEU A 182 -7.35 18.50 -1.33
N TYR A 183 -6.90 17.25 -1.34
CA TYR A 183 -7.43 16.23 -2.26
C TYR A 183 -8.91 15.94 -1.99
N GLY A 184 -9.32 15.80 -0.73
CA GLY A 184 -10.73 15.65 -0.36
C GLY A 184 -11.58 16.86 -0.76
N TRP A 185 -11.06 18.08 -0.58
CA TRP A 185 -11.71 19.30 -1.03
C TRP A 185 -11.86 19.37 -2.56
N PHE A 186 -10.83 18.95 -3.30
CA PHE A 186 -10.89 18.82 -4.75
C PHE A 186 -11.92 17.76 -5.18
N GLY A 187 -12.03 16.66 -4.43
CA GLY A 187 -13.00 15.59 -4.66
C GLY A 187 -14.47 16.02 -4.57
N MET A 188 -14.76 17.12 -3.86
CA MET A 188 -16.12 17.68 -3.75
C MET A 188 -16.47 18.63 -4.90
N GLN A 189 -15.54 18.95 -5.80
CA GLN A 189 -15.80 19.88 -6.90
C GLN A 189 -16.53 19.18 -8.05
N PRO A 190 -17.51 19.82 -8.72
CA PRO A 190 -18.20 19.22 -9.87
C PRO A 190 -17.28 18.82 -11.03
N LEU A 191 -16.15 19.53 -11.16
CA LEU A 191 -15.10 19.19 -12.13
C LEU A 191 -14.53 17.79 -11.87
N TYR A 192 -14.34 17.41 -10.60
CA TYR A 192 -13.83 16.10 -10.24
C TYR A 192 -14.82 15.00 -10.60
N GLU A 193 -16.12 15.20 -10.33
CA GLU A 193 -17.16 14.25 -10.73
C GLU A 193 -17.19 14.08 -12.26
N MET A 194 -17.16 15.17 -13.02
CA MET A 194 -17.11 15.13 -14.48
C MET A 194 -15.89 14.35 -15.00
N MET A 195 -14.75 14.46 -14.32
CA MET A 195 -13.51 13.77 -14.69
C MET A 195 -13.43 12.32 -14.21
N THR A 196 -14.27 11.89 -13.26
CA THR A 196 -14.13 10.57 -12.62
C THR A 196 -15.32 9.64 -12.84
N GLN A 197 -16.54 10.16 -13.03
CA GLN A 197 -17.77 9.38 -13.18
C GLN A 197 -17.98 8.82 -14.59
N TRP A 198 -16.95 8.19 -15.15
CA TRP A 198 -17.03 7.48 -16.42
C TRP A 198 -16.39 6.09 -16.31
N GLY A 199 -16.79 5.18 -17.19
CA GLY A 199 -16.33 3.79 -17.15
C GLY A 199 -16.80 3.07 -15.89
N ALA A 200 -18.10 3.11 -15.62
CA ALA A 200 -18.72 2.40 -14.50
C ALA A 200 -18.49 0.88 -14.62
N ILE A 201 -17.97 0.28 -13.56
CA ILE A 201 -17.87 -1.16 -13.37
C ILE A 201 -18.81 -1.53 -12.23
N SER A 202 -19.91 -2.19 -12.56
CA SER A 202 -20.81 -2.77 -11.57
C SER A 202 -20.24 -4.10 -11.10
N ILE A 203 -19.92 -4.19 -9.82
CA ILE A 203 -19.63 -5.47 -9.19
C ILE A 203 -20.87 -5.81 -8.39
N ASP A 204 -21.56 -6.86 -8.82
CA ASP A 204 -22.61 -7.44 -7.99
C ASP A 204 -21.92 -7.97 -6.73
N LEU A 205 -21.98 -7.19 -5.64
CA LEU A 205 -21.61 -7.63 -4.29
C LEU A 205 -22.88 -7.85 -3.45
N GLN A 206 -24.05 -7.51 -3.99
CA GLN A 206 -25.33 -7.57 -3.27
C GLN A 206 -25.78 -9.02 -3.07
N SER A 207 -25.45 -9.93 -3.98
CA SER A 207 -25.64 -11.37 -3.76
C SER A 207 -24.57 -12.03 -2.86
N TYR A 208 -23.61 -11.27 -2.31
CA TYR A 208 -22.38 -11.84 -1.73
C TYR A 208 -22.27 -11.70 -0.21
N VAL A 209 -22.96 -10.74 0.42
CA VAL A 209 -22.87 -10.51 1.87
C VAL A 209 -24.25 -10.12 2.39
N GLN A 210 -25.11 -11.10 2.70
CA GLN A 210 -26.43 -10.79 3.25
C GLN A 210 -26.40 -10.45 4.74
N THR A 211 -25.43 -10.93 5.53
CA THR A 211 -25.18 -10.41 6.89
C THR A 211 -23.81 -10.88 7.37
N PHE A 212 -22.90 -9.97 7.70
CA PHE A 212 -21.68 -10.31 8.43
C PHE A 212 -21.99 -10.24 9.93
N GLN A 213 -22.22 -11.38 10.57
CA GLN A 213 -22.30 -11.50 12.03
C GLN A 213 -21.08 -12.26 12.53
N LEU A 214 -20.16 -11.56 13.16
CA LEU A 214 -18.93 -12.14 13.70
C LEU A 214 -18.84 -11.79 15.19
N GLY A 215 -19.08 -12.78 16.06
CA GLY A 215 -18.92 -12.64 17.51
C GLY A 215 -19.69 -11.47 18.15
N GLY A 216 -20.89 -11.14 17.67
CA GLY A 216 -21.70 -10.03 18.19
C GLY A 216 -21.44 -8.65 17.54
N LEU A 217 -20.48 -8.56 16.61
CA LEU A 217 -20.35 -7.43 15.69
C LEU A 217 -21.15 -7.73 14.42
N SER A 218 -22.27 -7.03 14.25
CA SER A 218 -22.98 -6.97 12.97
C SER A 218 -22.42 -5.82 12.14
N ALA A 219 -21.76 -6.15 11.02
CA ALA A 219 -21.49 -5.16 9.99
C ALA A 219 -22.60 -5.30 8.93
N GLU A 220 -23.60 -4.41 9.01
CA GLU A 220 -24.55 -4.22 7.93
C GLU A 220 -23.82 -3.45 6.81
N PHE A 221 -23.37 -4.17 5.79
CA PHE A 221 -23.02 -3.52 4.53
C PHE A 221 -24.34 -3.03 3.92
N ALA A 222 -24.49 -1.71 3.81
CA ALA A 222 -25.74 -1.06 3.40
C ALA A 222 -26.31 -1.73 2.14
N THR A 223 -27.40 -2.46 2.33
CA THR A 223 -28.18 -3.14 1.31
C THR A 223 -29.01 -2.09 0.56
N GLY A 224 -28.40 -1.40 -0.39
CA GLY A 224 -29.10 -0.39 -1.20
C GLY A 224 -28.58 -0.27 -2.61
N ASP A 225 -27.27 0.00 -2.74
CA ASP A 225 -26.68 0.31 -4.04
C ASP A 225 -25.59 -0.70 -4.39
N VAL A 226 -25.65 -1.24 -5.61
CA VAL A 226 -24.54 -1.97 -6.21
C VAL A 226 -23.34 -1.03 -6.19
N PRO A 227 -22.22 -1.38 -5.52
CA PRO A 227 -21.06 -0.50 -5.49
C PRO A 227 -20.53 -0.36 -6.92
N VAL A 228 -20.79 0.80 -7.51
CA VAL A 228 -20.27 1.15 -8.84
C VAL A 228 -18.90 1.77 -8.64
N VAL A 229 -17.89 1.10 -9.18
CA VAL A 229 -16.53 1.66 -9.22
C VAL A 229 -16.30 2.23 -10.60
N TYR A 230 -15.90 3.50 -10.66
CA TYR A 230 -15.64 4.17 -11.92
C TYR A 230 -14.16 4.12 -12.28
N VAL A 231 -13.85 3.78 -13.53
CA VAL A 231 -12.47 3.75 -14.05
C VAL A 231 -11.82 5.13 -13.95
N GLY A 232 -12.58 6.21 -14.08
CA GLY A 232 -12.08 7.58 -14.00
C GLY A 232 -11.39 7.90 -12.68
N TYR A 233 -11.77 7.29 -11.55
CA TYR A 233 -11.07 7.46 -10.27
C TYR A 233 -9.62 7.00 -10.36
N TYR A 234 -9.37 5.79 -10.89
CA TYR A 234 -7.99 5.29 -11.04
C TYR A 234 -7.15 6.13 -11.98
N VAL A 235 -7.76 6.70 -13.02
CA VAL A 235 -7.04 7.56 -13.97
C VAL A 235 -6.58 8.84 -13.29
N ILE A 236 -7.44 9.51 -12.52
CA ILE A 236 -7.06 10.72 -11.79
C ILE A 236 -6.01 10.41 -10.72
N ASP A 237 -6.18 9.32 -9.97
CA ASP A 237 -5.21 8.90 -8.97
C ASP A 237 -3.86 8.56 -9.60
N PHE A 238 -3.85 7.93 -10.77
CA PHE A 238 -2.64 7.66 -11.54
C PHE A 238 -1.96 8.95 -12.04
N VAL A 239 -2.73 9.95 -12.48
CA VAL A 239 -2.20 11.26 -12.89
C VAL A 239 -1.56 11.97 -11.69
N ILE A 240 -2.22 11.99 -10.54
CA ILE A 240 -1.67 12.59 -9.29
C ILE A 240 -0.42 11.84 -8.84
N PHE A 241 -0.46 10.52 -8.85
CA PHE A 241 0.69 9.65 -8.59
C PHE A 241 1.87 10.00 -9.49
N LEU A 242 1.64 10.14 -10.80
CA LEU A 242 2.68 10.45 -11.77
C LEU A 242 3.27 11.85 -11.54
N MET A 243 2.42 12.85 -11.27
CA MET A 243 2.87 14.20 -10.93
C MET A 243 3.75 14.21 -9.68
N LEU A 244 3.32 13.56 -8.60
CA LEU A 244 4.09 13.47 -7.36
C LEU A 244 5.43 12.76 -7.58
N TYR A 245 5.45 11.66 -8.35
CA TYR A 245 6.66 10.94 -8.68
C TYR A 245 7.64 11.80 -9.49
N VAL A 246 7.16 12.51 -10.52
CA VAL A 246 8.00 13.40 -11.35
C VAL A 246 8.56 14.54 -10.50
N ILE A 247 7.75 15.18 -9.66
CA ILE A 247 8.21 16.25 -8.76
C ILE A 247 9.27 15.71 -7.79
N ALA A 248 9.02 14.55 -7.18
CA ALA A 248 9.95 13.93 -6.24
C ALA A 248 11.29 13.56 -6.91
N THR A 249 11.25 12.99 -8.10
CA THR A 249 12.49 12.67 -8.84
C THR A 249 13.24 13.92 -9.28
N TYR A 250 12.54 14.95 -9.76
CA TYR A 250 13.14 16.24 -10.13
C TYR A 250 13.82 16.95 -8.95
N LEU A 251 13.15 17.01 -7.79
CA LEU A 251 13.71 17.60 -6.58
C LEU A 251 14.97 16.85 -6.13
N LEU A 252 14.93 15.51 -6.15
CA LEU A 252 16.04 14.68 -5.72
C LEU A 252 17.27 14.83 -6.65
N ASP A 253 17.06 14.87 -7.96
CA ASP A 253 18.13 14.94 -8.96
C ASP A 253 18.80 16.32 -8.99
N ARG A 254 18.00 17.40 -9.04
CA ARG A 254 18.52 18.74 -9.37
C ARG A 254 18.70 19.68 -8.19
N LYS A 255 18.12 19.37 -7.04
CA LYS A 255 18.00 20.32 -5.92
C LYS A 255 18.52 19.81 -4.59
N VAL A 256 18.83 18.51 -4.49
CA VAL A 256 19.48 17.92 -3.31
C VAL A 256 21.00 17.78 -3.50
N GLU A 257 21.50 17.91 -4.72
CA GLU A 257 22.93 18.12 -5.02
C GLU A 257 23.35 19.56 -4.65
N VAL A 258 23.67 19.80 -3.37
CA VAL A 258 24.46 20.97 -2.92
C VAL A 258 25.50 20.50 -1.91
#